data_AF-A0A7J8WSD7-F1
#
_entry.id   AF-A0A7J8WSD7-F1
#
_cell.length_a   1.000
_cell.length_b   1.000
_cell.length_c   1.000
_cell.angle_alpha   90.00
_cell.angle_beta   90.00
_cell.angle_gamma   90.00
#
_symmetry.space_group_name_H-M   'P 1'
#
loop_
_entity.id
_entity.type
_entity.pdbx_description
1 polymer ?
#
loop_
_entity_poly.entity_id
_entity_poly.type
_entity_poly.pdbx_seq_one_letter_code
_entity_poly.pdbx_strand_id
1 'polypeptide(L)'
;TIEFNIYSPNTSSTSSKVPCSSDKCEHSKCSSPSSSCPYQVIYLSNGTSSIGVLVEDILHLTTDDDKTNKPVEAKITFGFVSFTSFVLKSHLAVVENSIGLSSTRHAFCGKIQTGSFLHGAAPNGLFGLGMDNMSVPSILAKENVTSNSFSMCFQSDGVGRITFGDKGSSDQGETPINPRQSRPTYNISITQISVGGKTGDLEFDAIFDSGTSFTYLNDPAYKLISET
;
A
#
# COMPACT_ATOMS: atom_id res chain seq x y z
N THR A 1 -4.30 -25.63 -0.29
CA THR A 1 -4.11 -24.33 -0.97
C THR A 1 -5.37 -23.52 -0.78
N ILE A 2 -5.28 -22.32 -0.19
CA ILE A 2 -6.44 -21.41 -0.11
C ILE A 2 -6.52 -20.72 -1.47
N GLU A 3 -7.60 -21.00 -2.20
CA GLU A 3 -7.90 -20.33 -3.47
C GLU A 3 -8.59 -19.00 -3.15
N PHE A 4 -7.89 -17.90 -3.41
CA PHE A 4 -8.44 -16.56 -3.19
C PHE A 4 -9.24 -16.15 -4.41
N ASN A 5 -10.55 -15.97 -4.22
CA ASN A 5 -11.43 -15.42 -5.25
C ASN A 5 -11.02 -13.98 -5.58
N ILE A 6 -11.05 -13.64 -6.87
CA ILE A 6 -10.86 -12.26 -7.32
C ILE A 6 -12.09 -11.46 -6.90
N TYR A 7 -11.86 -10.31 -6.26
CA TYR A 7 -12.93 -9.40 -5.89
C TYR A 7 -13.76 -8.99 -7.11
N SER A 8 -15.09 -9.06 -6.98
CA SER A 8 -16.04 -8.61 -8.00
C SER A 8 -17.10 -7.71 -7.36
N PRO A 9 -17.21 -6.43 -7.77
CA PRO A 9 -18.26 -5.52 -7.34
C PRO A 9 -19.67 -6.08 -7.49
N ASN A 10 -19.90 -6.96 -8.47
CA ASN A 10 -21.21 -7.55 -8.74
C ASN A 10 -21.62 -8.60 -7.70
N THR A 11 -20.66 -9.13 -6.94
CA THR A 11 -20.89 -10.14 -5.91
C THR A 11 -21.02 -9.57 -4.51
N SER A 12 -20.77 -8.27 -4.36
CA SER A 12 -20.90 -7.55 -3.09
C SER A 12 -22.17 -6.70 -3.09
N SER A 13 -23.01 -6.86 -2.08
CA SER A 13 -24.22 -6.05 -1.89
C SER A 13 -23.92 -4.64 -1.37
N THR A 14 -22.71 -4.40 -0.87
CA THR A 14 -22.26 -3.12 -0.30
C THR A 14 -21.34 -2.33 -1.24
N SER A 15 -20.89 -2.98 -2.32
CA SER A 15 -20.05 -2.37 -3.33
C SER A 15 -20.80 -1.30 -4.13
N SER A 16 -20.13 -0.16 -4.34
CA SER A 16 -20.64 0.92 -5.18
C SER A 16 -19.51 1.58 -5.97
N LYS A 17 -19.74 1.91 -7.24
CA LYS A 17 -18.76 2.65 -8.05
C LYS A 17 -18.75 4.11 -7.62
N VAL A 18 -17.56 4.70 -7.45
CA VAL A 18 -17.42 6.12 -7.15
C VAL A 18 -17.75 6.93 -8.41
N PRO A 19 -18.72 7.85 -8.36
CA PRO A 19 -19.00 8.72 -9.50
C PRO A 19 -17.95 9.82 -9.62
N CYS A 20 -17.77 10.33 -10.83
CA CYS A 20 -16.87 11.43 -11.15
C CYS A 20 -17.22 12.76 -10.49
N SER A 21 -18.46 12.92 -10.00
CA SER A 21 -18.91 14.06 -9.20
C SER A 21 -18.51 13.99 -7.73
N SER A 22 -17.90 12.88 -7.30
CA SER A 22 -17.42 12.72 -5.93
C SER A 22 -16.15 13.53 -5.70
N ASP A 23 -16.03 14.14 -4.52
CA ASP A 23 -14.80 14.82 -4.06
C ASP A 23 -13.59 13.88 -3.96
N LYS A 24 -13.83 12.56 -3.97
CA LYS A 24 -12.79 11.52 -4.03
C LYS A 24 -12.20 11.34 -5.43
N CYS A 25 -12.76 12.00 -6.45
CA CYS A 25 -12.38 11.84 -7.84
C CYS A 25 -11.55 13.00 -8.39
N GLU A 26 -10.56 12.67 -9.21
CA GLU A 26 -9.84 13.65 -10.01
C GLU A 26 -10.68 14.04 -11.24
N HIS A 27 -11.51 15.07 -11.08
CA HIS A 27 -12.49 15.53 -12.07
C HIS A 27 -11.91 15.80 -13.47
N SER A 28 -10.62 16.15 -13.58
CA SER A 28 -9.93 16.41 -14.86
C SER A 28 -9.86 15.18 -15.78
N LYS A 29 -9.94 13.97 -15.23
CA LYS A 29 -9.85 12.70 -15.97
C LYS A 29 -11.23 12.13 -16.34
N CYS A 30 -12.30 12.83 -15.98
CA CYS A 30 -13.67 12.36 -16.15
C CYS A 30 -14.32 12.82 -17.45
N SER A 31 -15.09 11.94 -18.09
CA SER A 31 -15.88 12.29 -19.28
C SER A 31 -17.21 12.96 -18.93
N SER A 32 -17.80 12.65 -17.77
CA SER A 32 -19.05 13.25 -17.27
C SER A 32 -19.16 13.14 -15.74
N PRO A 33 -19.99 13.95 -15.05
CA PRO A 33 -20.17 13.85 -13.60
C PRO A 33 -20.75 12.51 -13.11
N SER A 34 -21.51 11.82 -13.96
CA SER A 34 -22.13 10.52 -13.67
C SER A 34 -21.30 9.31 -14.09
N SER A 35 -20.23 9.50 -14.87
CA SER A 35 -19.34 8.40 -15.20
C SER A 35 -18.58 7.90 -13.98
N SER A 36 -18.16 6.64 -14.00
CA SER A 36 -17.32 6.08 -12.94
C SER A 36 -15.96 6.78 -12.90
N CYS A 37 -15.50 7.12 -11.71
CA CYS A 37 -14.24 7.80 -11.49
C CYS A 37 -13.06 6.92 -11.94
N PRO A 38 -12.28 7.32 -12.95
CA PRO A 38 -11.10 6.60 -13.34
C PRO A 38 -9.98 6.83 -12.31
N TYR A 39 -9.13 5.82 -12.14
CA TYR A 39 -7.88 5.98 -11.39
C TYR A 39 -6.71 5.53 -12.24
N GLN A 40 -5.52 6.07 -11.95
CA GLN A 40 -4.26 5.61 -12.52
C GLN A 40 -3.15 5.69 -11.49
N VAL A 41 -2.30 4.67 -11.48
CA VAL A 41 -1.18 4.51 -10.57
C VAL A 41 0.00 3.99 -11.37
N ILE A 42 1.19 4.52 -11.12
CA ILE A 42 2.40 4.13 -11.85
C ILE A 42 3.45 3.74 -10.80
N TYR A 43 3.83 2.50 -10.60
CA TYR A 43 4.63 2.11 -9.44
C TYR A 43 6.11 2.49 -9.59
N LEU A 44 6.87 2.46 -8.48
CA LEU A 44 8.34 2.60 -8.54
C LEU A 44 8.99 1.47 -9.34
N SER A 45 8.38 0.28 -9.29
CA SER A 45 8.76 -0.88 -10.10
C SER A 45 8.73 -0.54 -11.58
N ASN A 46 9.82 -0.89 -12.28
CA ASN A 46 10.02 -0.53 -13.69
C ASN A 46 8.84 -0.93 -14.57
N GLY A 47 8.33 0.02 -15.34
CA GLY A 47 7.22 -0.18 -16.28
C GLY A 47 5.92 -0.68 -15.65
N THR A 48 5.76 -0.59 -14.33
CA THR A 48 4.60 -1.15 -13.63
C THR A 48 3.55 -0.05 -13.42
N SER A 49 2.30 -0.31 -13.80
CA SER A 49 1.18 0.63 -13.67
C SER A 49 -0.16 -0.10 -13.57
N SER A 50 -1.17 0.60 -13.07
CA SER A 50 -2.52 0.12 -12.86
C SER A 50 -3.51 1.25 -13.14
N ILE A 51 -4.45 1.03 -14.06
CA ILE A 51 -5.45 2.02 -14.47
C ILE A 51 -6.82 1.40 -14.29
N GLY A 52 -7.81 1.97 -13.60
CA GLY A 52 -9.12 1.32 -13.46
C GLY A 52 -10.23 2.28 -13.08
N VAL A 53 -11.22 1.81 -12.33
CA VAL A 53 -12.27 2.65 -11.76
C VAL A 53 -12.28 2.56 -10.25
N LEU A 54 -12.63 3.64 -9.55
CA LEU A 54 -12.77 3.62 -8.10
C LEU A 54 -14.09 2.97 -7.69
N VAL A 55 -14.00 2.13 -6.68
CA VAL A 55 -15.10 1.43 -6.03
C VAL A 55 -14.98 1.67 -4.52
N GLU A 56 -16.12 1.80 -3.87
CA GLU A 56 -16.22 1.73 -2.42
C GLU A 56 -16.85 0.41 -2.03
N ASP A 57 -16.31 -0.21 -0.98
CA ASP A 57 -16.91 -1.37 -0.35
C ASP A 57 -16.54 -1.42 1.14
N ILE A 58 -17.15 -2.35 1.88
CA ILE A 58 -16.84 -2.57 3.30
C ILE A 58 -15.64 -3.51 3.42
N LEU A 59 -14.60 -3.03 4.08
CA LEU A 59 -13.50 -3.84 4.59
C LEU A 59 -13.85 -4.34 5.98
N HIS A 60 -13.82 -5.66 6.16
CA HIS A 60 -14.01 -6.30 7.46
C HIS A 60 -12.65 -6.55 8.11
N LEU A 61 -12.44 -5.96 9.28
CA LEU A 61 -11.26 -6.12 10.12
C LEU A 61 -11.67 -6.72 11.47
N THR A 62 -10.70 -7.26 12.20
CA THR A 62 -10.90 -7.77 13.56
C THR A 62 -10.02 -7.02 14.53
N THR A 63 -10.56 -6.68 15.70
CA THR A 63 -9.77 -6.11 16.81
C THR A 63 -8.88 -7.18 17.44
N ASP A 64 -7.70 -6.78 17.90
CA ASP A 64 -6.78 -7.65 18.66
C ASP A 64 -7.20 -7.90 20.12
N ASP A 65 -8.34 -7.36 20.55
CA ASP A 65 -8.83 -7.57 21.90
C ASP A 65 -9.29 -9.02 22.08
N ASP A 66 -8.41 -9.84 22.67
CA ASP A 66 -8.56 -11.29 22.99
C ASP A 66 -9.91 -11.68 23.62
N LYS A 67 -10.64 -10.72 24.19
CA LYS A 67 -11.91 -10.96 24.88
C LYS A 67 -13.15 -10.80 24.01
N THR A 68 -13.06 -10.12 22.87
CA THR A 68 -14.27 -9.79 22.09
C THR A 68 -14.17 -9.96 20.57
N ASN A 69 -12.97 -10.02 19.96
CA ASN A 69 -12.77 -10.15 18.50
C ASN A 69 -13.86 -9.41 17.70
N LYS A 70 -14.12 -8.15 18.06
CA LYS A 70 -15.26 -7.42 17.50
C LYS A 70 -14.97 -7.16 16.03
N PRO A 71 -15.91 -7.48 15.14
CA PRO A 71 -15.78 -7.10 13.75
C PRO A 71 -15.80 -5.57 13.66
N VAL A 72 -14.87 -5.04 12.89
CA VAL A 72 -14.79 -3.64 12.52
C VAL A 72 -15.08 -3.55 11.04
N GLU A 73 -16.13 -2.81 10.70
CA GLU A 73 -16.52 -2.57 9.33
C GLU A 73 -16.10 -1.16 8.93
N ALA A 74 -15.25 -1.05 7.91
CA ALA A 74 -14.77 0.23 7.41
C ALA A 74 -15.10 0.37 5.94
N LYS A 75 -15.83 1.43 5.56
CA LYS A 75 -16.08 1.73 4.16
C LYS A 75 -14.82 2.31 3.53
N ILE A 76 -14.12 1.52 2.73
CA ILE A 76 -12.88 1.92 2.06
C ILE A 76 -13.13 2.27 0.59
N THR A 77 -12.27 3.11 0.02
CA THR A 77 -12.26 3.40 -1.41
C THR A 77 -11.01 2.80 -2.04
N PHE A 78 -11.18 2.00 -3.08
CA PHE A 78 -10.08 1.30 -3.74
C PHE A 78 -10.32 1.23 -5.25
N GLY A 79 -9.24 1.15 -6.02
CA GLY A 79 -9.31 0.92 -7.45
C GLY A 79 -9.66 -0.53 -7.76
N PHE A 80 -10.67 -0.72 -8.59
CA PHE A 80 -11.14 -2.01 -9.07
C PHE A 80 -11.02 -2.11 -10.58
N VAL A 81 -10.82 -3.35 -11.06
CA VAL A 81 -10.89 -3.70 -12.47
C VAL A 81 -11.66 -4.93 -12.85
N SER A 82 -12.43 -4.72 -13.91
CA SER A 82 -13.09 -5.74 -14.70
C SER A 82 -12.10 -6.44 -15.62
N PHE A 83 -11.63 -7.63 -15.22
CA PHE A 83 -10.93 -8.55 -16.11
C PHE A 83 -11.93 -9.49 -16.78
N THR A 84 -11.74 -9.77 -18.08
CA THR A 84 -12.50 -10.81 -18.80
C THR A 84 -11.76 -12.15 -18.90
N SER A 85 -10.45 -12.23 -18.58
CA SER A 85 -9.73 -13.50 -18.37
C SER A 85 -8.27 -13.27 -17.94
N PHE A 86 -7.82 -13.87 -16.83
CA PHE A 86 -6.45 -14.38 -16.68
C PHE A 86 -6.33 -15.39 -15.52
N VAL A 87 -5.38 -16.32 -15.67
CA VAL A 87 -5.10 -17.47 -14.80
C VAL A 87 -4.24 -17.05 -13.62
N LEU A 88 -4.67 -17.38 -12.41
CA LEU A 88 -3.93 -17.18 -11.15
C LEU A 88 -2.63 -18.01 -11.15
N LYS A 89 -1.50 -17.34 -10.95
CA LYS A 89 -0.29 -17.94 -10.38
C LYS A 89 0.25 -17.01 -9.29
N SER A 90 0.26 -17.54 -8.06
CA SER A 90 0.90 -17.06 -6.81
C SER A 90 -0.05 -16.60 -5.71
N HIS A 91 0.39 -16.80 -4.46
CA HIS A 91 -0.39 -16.85 -3.21
C HIS A 91 -0.05 -15.70 -2.24
N LEU A 92 0.24 -14.50 -2.74
CA LEU A 92 0.69 -13.39 -1.89
C LEU A 92 -0.19 -12.16 -2.05
N ALA A 93 -0.83 -11.72 -0.97
CA ALA A 93 -1.33 -10.35 -0.90
C ALA A 93 -0.12 -9.43 -0.73
N VAL A 94 0.07 -8.49 -1.66
CA VAL A 94 1.18 -7.54 -1.56
C VAL A 94 0.71 -6.27 -0.89
N VAL A 95 1.45 -5.93 0.16
CA VAL A 95 1.24 -4.75 0.99
C VAL A 95 2.33 -3.77 0.59
N GLU A 96 1.95 -2.58 0.13
CA GLU A 96 2.92 -1.60 -0.37
C GLU A 96 2.78 -0.28 0.39
N ASN A 97 3.92 0.11 0.97
CA ASN A 97 4.14 1.41 1.59
C ASN A 97 4.70 2.43 0.57
N SER A 98 5.18 1.92 -0.58
CA SER A 98 5.70 2.67 -1.71
C SER A 98 4.62 3.28 -2.61
N ILE A 99 5.05 4.31 -3.32
CA ILE A 99 4.21 5.26 -4.04
C ILE A 99 4.08 4.86 -5.52
N GLY A 100 2.86 4.89 -6.05
CA GLY A 100 2.67 5.06 -7.49
C GLY A 100 2.87 6.52 -7.96
N LEU A 101 3.71 6.84 -8.94
CA LEU A 101 4.00 8.12 -9.59
C LEU A 101 2.80 8.95 -10.11
N SER A 102 1.53 8.61 -9.85
CA SER A 102 0.36 9.43 -10.24
C SER A 102 -0.50 9.88 -9.06
N SER A 103 -1.22 11.00 -9.24
CA SER A 103 -1.89 11.85 -8.24
C SER A 103 -3.14 11.24 -7.57
N THR A 104 -3.39 9.94 -7.71
CA THR A 104 -4.57 9.28 -7.14
C THR A 104 -4.19 7.88 -6.62
N ARG A 105 -4.17 7.68 -5.29
CA ARG A 105 -3.52 6.56 -4.60
C ARG A 105 -4.53 5.81 -3.70
N HIS A 106 -4.66 4.49 -3.85
CA HIS A 106 -5.73 3.66 -3.28
C HIS A 106 -5.23 2.21 -3.06
N ALA A 107 -6.02 1.30 -2.49
CA ALA A 107 -5.81 -0.14 -2.68
C ALA A 107 -6.25 -0.53 -4.12
N PHE A 108 -5.66 -1.50 -4.82
CA PHE A 108 -5.82 -1.58 -6.29
C PHE A 108 -6.00 -2.95 -6.92
N CYS A 109 -6.84 -2.99 -7.97
CA CYS A 109 -6.95 -3.99 -9.03
C CYS A 109 -7.14 -3.22 -10.37
N GLY A 110 -6.15 -3.24 -11.29
CA GLY A 110 -6.01 -2.41 -12.53
C GLY A 110 -6.47 -3.02 -13.89
N LYS A 111 -6.99 -2.22 -14.84
CA LYS A 111 -7.69 -2.47 -16.16
C LYS A 111 -6.70 -2.83 -17.22
N ILE A 112 -5.61 -2.10 -17.12
CA ILE A 112 -4.37 -2.34 -17.80
C ILE A 112 -3.38 -2.40 -16.65
N GLN A 113 -2.89 -3.61 -16.41
CA GLN A 113 -1.73 -3.83 -15.57
C GLN A 113 -0.52 -3.93 -16.48
N THR A 114 0.59 -3.34 -16.07
CA THR A 114 1.86 -3.43 -16.81
C THR A 114 2.98 -3.86 -15.87
N GLY A 115 4.13 -4.25 -16.42
CA GLY A 115 5.32 -4.58 -15.64
C GLY A 115 5.12 -5.79 -14.73
N SER A 116 5.58 -5.67 -13.48
CA SER A 116 5.65 -6.77 -12.51
C SER A 116 4.31 -7.48 -12.23
N PHE A 117 3.19 -6.77 -12.34
CA PHE A 117 1.87 -7.36 -12.12
C PHE A 117 1.46 -8.41 -13.16
N LEU A 118 2.00 -8.31 -14.39
CA LEU A 118 1.80 -9.34 -15.42
C LEU A 118 2.45 -10.68 -15.06
N HIS A 119 3.36 -10.67 -14.08
CA HIS A 119 4.12 -11.83 -13.62
C HIS A 119 3.70 -12.31 -12.22
N GLY A 120 2.56 -11.84 -11.72
CA GLY A 120 1.99 -12.31 -10.46
C GLY A 120 2.50 -11.59 -9.21
N ALA A 121 3.05 -10.38 -9.33
CA ALA A 121 3.49 -9.62 -8.16
C ALA A 121 2.33 -9.17 -7.24
N ALA A 122 1.08 -9.08 -7.71
CA ALA A 122 -0.07 -8.69 -6.88
C ALA A 122 -1.36 -9.41 -7.35
N PRO A 123 -1.43 -10.74 -7.20
CA PRO A 123 -2.43 -11.61 -7.84
C PRO A 123 -3.88 -11.25 -7.48
N ASN A 124 -4.12 -10.73 -6.27
CA ASN A 124 -5.45 -10.30 -5.80
C ASN A 124 -5.53 -8.80 -5.52
N GLY A 125 -4.54 -8.04 -5.99
CA GLY A 125 -4.43 -6.61 -5.79
C GLY A 125 -3.41 -6.20 -4.72
N LEU A 126 -3.37 -4.90 -4.48
CA LEU A 126 -2.41 -4.26 -3.60
C LEU A 126 -3.11 -3.56 -2.44
N PHE A 127 -2.63 -3.80 -1.22
CA PHE A 127 -3.15 -3.12 -0.03
C PHE A 127 -2.34 -1.85 0.24
N GLY A 128 -2.96 -0.69 0.01
CA GLY A 128 -2.29 0.62 0.07
C GLY A 128 -2.18 1.19 1.47
N LEU A 129 -0.93 1.34 1.94
CA LEU A 129 -0.59 1.89 3.27
C LEU A 129 0.06 3.28 3.19
N GLY A 130 -0.01 3.95 2.03
CA GLY A 130 0.57 5.28 1.84
C GLY A 130 0.00 6.37 2.77
N MET A 131 0.58 7.57 2.70
CA MET A 131 0.18 8.71 3.55
C MET A 131 -0.99 9.55 2.98
N ASP A 132 -1.67 9.06 1.94
CA ASP A 132 -2.79 9.76 1.32
C ASP A 132 -4.07 9.61 2.15
N ASN A 133 -5.02 10.54 2.01
CA ASN A 133 -6.32 10.49 2.69
C ASN A 133 -7.16 9.27 2.32
N MET A 134 -6.87 8.62 1.19
CA MET A 134 -7.55 7.42 0.70
C MET A 134 -6.83 6.12 1.06
N SER A 135 -5.72 6.19 1.81
CA SER A 135 -5.08 4.99 2.35
C SER A 135 -5.90 4.40 3.49
N VAL A 136 -5.74 3.09 3.72
CA VAL A 136 -6.47 2.41 4.79
C VAL A 136 -6.22 3.03 6.18
N PRO A 137 -4.98 3.29 6.63
CA PRO A 137 -4.78 3.93 7.95
C PRO A 137 -5.45 5.31 8.05
N SER A 138 -5.39 6.12 6.99
CA SER A 138 -6.06 7.43 6.95
C SER A 138 -7.58 7.33 7.02
N ILE A 139 -8.18 6.40 6.28
CA ILE A 139 -9.64 6.17 6.29
C ILE A 139 -10.08 5.71 7.69
N LEU A 140 -9.40 4.72 8.28
CA LEU A 140 -9.74 4.23 9.61
C LEU A 140 -9.64 5.33 10.67
N ALA A 141 -8.63 6.19 10.56
CA ALA A 141 -8.49 7.32 11.46
C ALA A 141 -9.55 8.39 11.26
N LYS A 142 -9.90 8.70 10.01
CA LYS A 142 -10.95 9.67 9.67
C LYS A 142 -12.33 9.24 10.17
N GLU A 143 -12.61 7.95 10.12
CA GLU A 143 -13.86 7.35 10.65
C GLU A 143 -13.81 7.16 12.18
N ASN A 144 -12.79 7.70 12.87
CA ASN A 144 -12.57 7.57 14.32
C ASN A 144 -12.50 6.13 14.83
N VAL A 145 -12.11 5.18 13.97
CA VAL A 145 -11.95 3.77 14.35
C VAL A 145 -10.69 3.58 15.17
N THR A 146 -9.59 4.22 14.77
CA THR A 146 -8.29 4.09 15.44
C THR A 146 -7.36 5.28 15.13
N SER A 147 -6.13 5.30 15.66
CA SER A 147 -5.16 6.36 15.31
C SER A 147 -4.66 6.24 13.86
N ASN A 148 -4.25 7.35 13.23
CA ASN A 148 -3.60 7.33 11.91
C ASN A 148 -2.15 6.84 12.01
N SER A 149 -1.99 5.58 12.38
CA SER A 149 -0.73 4.89 12.55
C SER A 149 -0.96 3.41 12.27
N PHE A 150 0.11 2.65 12.07
CA PHE A 150 0.05 1.20 11.96
C PHE A 150 1.42 0.61 12.23
N SER A 151 1.44 -0.67 12.56
CA SER A 151 2.65 -1.48 12.61
C SER A 151 2.54 -2.69 11.70
N MET A 152 3.70 -3.21 11.31
CA MET A 152 3.81 -4.47 10.58
C MET A 152 4.84 -5.34 11.30
N CYS A 153 4.49 -6.61 11.49
CA CYS A 153 5.37 -7.60 12.08
C CYS A 153 5.44 -8.80 11.14
N PHE A 154 6.61 -9.07 10.56
CA PHE A 154 6.85 -10.20 9.67
C PHE A 154 7.54 -11.32 10.45
N GLN A 155 6.95 -12.52 10.46
CA GLN A 155 7.56 -13.70 11.07
C GLN A 155 8.27 -14.55 10.03
N SER A 156 9.24 -15.36 10.49
CA SER A 156 10.09 -16.18 9.62
C SER A 156 9.36 -17.34 8.93
N ASP A 157 8.17 -17.70 9.41
CA ASP A 157 7.32 -18.74 8.81
C ASP A 157 6.54 -18.24 7.58
N GLY A 158 6.74 -16.97 7.20
CA GLY A 158 6.03 -16.33 6.10
C GLY A 158 4.66 -15.76 6.48
N VAL A 159 4.27 -15.86 7.75
CA VAL A 159 3.07 -15.22 8.30
C VAL A 159 3.47 -13.89 8.92
N GLY A 160 2.68 -12.85 8.65
CA GLY A 160 2.88 -11.54 9.23
C GLY A 160 1.57 -10.96 9.73
N ARG A 161 1.68 -9.87 10.48
CA ARG A 161 0.54 -9.13 11.00
C ARG A 161 0.67 -7.65 10.69
N ILE A 162 -0.46 -7.03 10.36
CA ILE A 162 -0.61 -5.57 10.30
C ILE A 162 -1.60 -5.17 11.40
N THR A 163 -1.24 -4.17 12.19
CA THR A 163 -2.10 -3.64 13.26
C THR A 163 -2.32 -2.15 13.04
N PHE A 164 -3.57 -1.73 12.87
CA PHE A 164 -3.93 -0.32 12.67
C PHE A 164 -4.14 0.42 13.99
N GLY A 165 -3.59 1.63 14.07
CA GLY A 165 -3.55 2.50 15.23
C GLY A 165 -2.52 2.15 16.28
N ASP A 166 -1.70 1.14 16.02
CA ASP A 166 -0.52 0.87 16.84
C ASP A 166 0.44 2.06 16.75
N LYS A 167 0.98 2.46 17.90
CA LYS A 167 1.98 3.53 18.05
C LYS A 167 3.33 2.99 18.51
N GLY A 168 3.43 1.67 18.70
CA GLY A 168 4.58 1.02 19.28
C GLY A 168 4.72 1.26 20.79
N SER A 169 5.83 0.81 21.34
CA SER A 169 6.12 0.90 22.78
C SER A 169 6.85 2.19 23.14
N SER A 170 6.78 2.60 24.40
CA SER A 170 7.42 3.84 24.87
C SER A 170 8.95 3.83 24.84
N ASP A 171 9.55 2.65 24.74
CA ASP A 171 10.99 2.41 24.70
C ASP A 171 11.54 2.19 23.29
N GLN A 172 10.69 2.22 22.26
CA GLN A 172 11.13 2.06 20.88
C GLN A 172 12.01 3.23 20.43
N GLY A 173 13.01 2.93 19.60
CA GLY A 173 13.74 3.97 18.88
C GLY A 173 12.85 4.58 17.79
N GLU A 174 12.91 5.90 17.63
CA GLU A 174 12.13 6.64 16.64
C GLU A 174 13.03 7.48 15.75
N THR A 175 12.60 7.70 14.51
CA THR A 175 13.23 8.64 13.57
C THR A 175 12.15 9.44 12.85
N PRO A 176 12.36 10.75 12.61
CA PRO A 176 11.41 11.55 11.84
C PRO A 176 11.23 11.00 10.42
N ILE A 177 9.99 11.00 9.94
CA ILE A 177 9.70 10.76 8.53
C ILE A 177 9.87 12.08 7.78
N ASN A 178 10.50 12.02 6.60
CA ASN A 178 10.74 13.14 5.70
C ASN A 178 9.73 13.12 4.54
N PRO A 179 8.50 13.62 4.72
CA PRO A 179 7.48 13.60 3.67
C PRO A 179 7.89 14.55 2.54
N ARG A 180 8.21 14.00 1.37
CA ARG A 180 8.42 14.82 0.17
C ARG A 180 7.08 15.43 -0.24
N GLN A 181 7.02 16.77 -0.35
CA GLN A 181 5.77 17.52 -0.53
C GLN A 181 4.93 17.09 -1.74
N SER A 182 5.57 16.65 -2.84
CA SER A 182 4.84 16.23 -4.05
C SER A 182 4.40 14.77 -4.00
N ARG A 183 5.06 13.93 -3.18
CA ARG A 183 4.95 12.47 -3.20
C ARG A 183 5.35 11.89 -1.83
N PRO A 184 4.44 11.88 -0.85
CA PRO A 184 4.77 11.45 0.51
C PRO A 184 4.98 9.92 0.59
N THR A 185 6.25 9.51 0.68
CA THR A 185 6.67 8.15 1.04
C THR A 185 7.11 8.11 2.50
N TYR A 186 7.19 6.90 3.08
CA TYR A 186 7.88 6.65 4.34
C TYR A 186 9.40 6.76 4.16
N ASN A 187 9.87 7.99 3.93
CA ASN A 187 11.28 8.29 3.69
C ASN A 187 11.96 8.72 5.00
N ILE A 188 13.13 8.18 5.30
CA ILE A 188 13.91 8.50 6.50
C ILE A 188 15.34 8.87 6.11
N SER A 189 16.03 9.61 6.96
CA SER A 189 17.45 9.91 6.77
C SER A 189 18.31 8.89 7.51
N ILE A 190 19.30 8.35 6.81
CA ILE A 190 20.39 7.55 7.36
C ILE A 190 21.63 8.43 7.38
N THR A 191 22.29 8.54 8.53
CA THR A 191 23.47 9.41 8.71
C THR A 191 24.78 8.64 8.76
N GLN A 192 24.72 7.35 9.09
CA GLN A 192 25.91 6.52 9.30
C GLN A 192 25.56 5.05 9.11
N ILE A 193 26.51 4.27 8.60
CA ILE A 193 26.44 2.81 8.52
C ILE A 193 27.63 2.21 9.25
N SER A 194 27.40 1.19 10.07
CA SER A 194 28.47 0.43 10.74
C SER A 194 28.30 -1.06 10.49
N VAL A 195 29.35 -1.72 10.00
CA VAL A 195 29.40 -3.16 9.73
C VAL A 195 30.72 -3.72 10.28
N GLY A 196 30.65 -4.71 11.17
CA GLY A 196 31.85 -5.37 11.70
C GLY A 196 32.85 -4.43 12.40
N GLY A 197 32.39 -3.30 12.95
CA GLY A 197 33.23 -2.27 13.58
C GLY A 197 33.84 -1.25 12.60
N LYS A 198 33.67 -1.42 11.29
CA LYS A 198 33.97 -0.37 10.30
C LYS A 198 32.76 0.55 10.17
N THR A 199 33.01 1.84 10.25
CA THR A 199 31.95 2.86 10.22
C THR A 199 32.21 3.81 9.07
N GLY A 200 31.18 4.02 8.25
CA GLY A 200 31.19 5.00 7.16
C GLY A 200 30.16 6.09 7.43
N ASP A 201 30.62 7.33 7.46
CA ASP A 201 29.76 8.52 7.53
C ASP A 201 29.14 8.75 6.15
N LEU A 202 27.96 8.17 5.94
CA LEU A 202 27.22 8.20 4.70
C LEU A 202 25.82 8.73 4.97
N GLU A 203 25.54 9.92 4.45
CA GLU A 203 24.23 10.56 4.57
C GLU A 203 23.39 10.30 3.32
N PHE A 204 22.27 9.62 3.47
CA PHE A 204 21.32 9.38 2.39
C PHE A 204 19.90 9.15 2.90
N ASP A 205 18.94 9.37 2.01
CA ASP A 205 17.53 9.07 2.24
C ASP A 205 17.22 7.61 1.89
N ALA A 206 16.43 6.94 2.73
CA ALA A 206 15.95 5.58 2.50
C ALA A 206 14.42 5.51 2.58
N ILE A 207 13.80 4.78 1.66
CA ILE A 207 12.36 4.56 1.64
C ILE A 207 12.06 3.23 2.34
N PHE A 208 11.14 3.26 3.30
CA PHE A 208 10.60 2.06 3.93
C PHE A 208 9.51 1.45 3.04
N ASP A 209 9.84 0.33 2.40
CA ASP A 209 9.00 -0.33 1.40
C ASP A 209 8.80 -1.82 1.69
N SER A 210 7.57 -2.20 2.08
CA SER A 210 7.17 -3.61 2.24
C SER A 210 6.92 -4.34 0.92
N GLY A 211 6.83 -3.62 -0.20
CA GLY A 211 6.56 -4.18 -1.52
C GLY A 211 7.80 -4.76 -2.21
N THR A 212 8.99 -4.60 -1.63
CA THR A 212 10.26 -5.08 -2.19
C THR A 212 10.92 -6.08 -1.22
N SER A 213 11.31 -7.26 -1.73
CA SER A 213 11.88 -8.33 -0.88
C SER A 213 13.30 -8.07 -0.37
N PHE A 214 14.07 -7.22 -1.05
CA PHE A 214 15.47 -6.94 -0.73
C PHE A 214 15.71 -5.45 -0.54
N THR A 215 16.60 -5.10 0.38
CA THR A 215 17.07 -3.72 0.53
C THR A 215 17.92 -3.33 -0.67
N TYR A 216 17.55 -2.24 -1.33
CA TYR A 216 18.33 -1.65 -2.41
C TYR A 216 19.21 -0.52 -1.87
N LEU A 217 20.51 -0.58 -2.15
CA LEU A 217 21.48 0.43 -1.77
C LEU A 217 22.23 0.90 -3.01
N ASN A 218 22.41 2.21 -3.13
CA ASN A 218 23.30 2.79 -4.12
C ASN A 218 24.72 2.90 -3.59
N ASP A 219 25.69 3.01 -4.49
CA ASP A 219 27.02 3.45 -4.12
C ASP A 219 26.98 4.89 -3.58
N PRO A 220 27.80 5.22 -2.55
CA PRO A 220 28.85 4.39 -1.95
C PRO A 220 28.39 3.41 -0.84
N ALA A 221 27.13 3.45 -0.41
CA ALA A 221 26.64 2.63 0.70
C ALA A 221 26.69 1.13 0.41
N TYR A 222 26.30 0.71 -0.79
CA TYR A 222 26.37 -0.69 -1.21
C TYR A 222 27.82 -1.21 -1.15
N LYS A 223 28.75 -0.48 -1.79
CA LYS A 223 30.18 -0.80 -1.77
C LYS A 223 30.75 -0.95 -0.36
N LEU A 224 30.43 -0.02 0.55
CA LEU A 224 30.88 -0.08 1.94
C LEU A 224 30.46 -1.39 2.62
N ILE A 225 29.21 -1.81 2.44
CA ILE A 225 28.69 -3.04 3.07
C ILE A 225 29.25 -4.29 2.39
N SER A 226 29.35 -4.30 1.06
CA SER A 226 29.77 -5.49 0.32
C SER A 226 31.27 -5.78 0.38
N GLU A 227 32.09 -4.76 0.65
CA GLU A 227 33.56 -4.88 0.69
C GLU A 227 34.14 -4.87 2.12
N THR A 228 33.28 -4.88 3.15
CA THR A 228 33.71 -4.90 4.56
C THR A 228 34.14 -6.29 5.01
#